data_AF-A0A2V2EH31-F1
#
_entry.id   AF-A0A2V2EH31-F1
#
_cell.length_a   1.000
_cell.length_b   1.000
_cell.length_c   1.000
_cell.angle_alpha   90.00
_cell.angle_beta   90.00
_cell.angle_gamma   90.00
#
_symmetry.space_group_name_H-M   'P 1'
#
loop_
_entity.id
_entity.type
_entity.pdbx_description
1 polymer ?
#
loop_
_entity_poly.entity_id
_entity_poly.type
_entity_poly.pdbx_seq_one_letter_code
_entity_poly.pdbx_strand_id
1 'polypeptide(L)'
;MAARERLIALVKALNEYTDEEHPLSAGKLCAILAQHGIAANRRSIYADVAALNRMGWKIESTTRGYYANDRPFTAEDARLIMLALDCAPFMDEATAQRLRQGVAKTQSVNFESPAGIERTYGAQNRLRSAIETITLAIDAQKQLSYVPAACLDDTDIWPREKIEPICLIYAGGEFVLRAAVNGGIDYIPLNAMFDIKLERRSVKHPSVRRKANAPHKS
;
A
#
# COMPACT_ATOMS: atom_id res chain seq x y z
N MET A 1 -38.13 -12.50 -6.50
CA MET A 1 -36.72 -12.07 -6.53
C MET A 1 -36.70 -10.56 -6.64
N ALA A 2 -36.18 -9.89 -5.62
CA ALA A 2 -36.33 -8.44 -5.47
C ALA A 2 -35.36 -7.70 -6.40
N ALA A 3 -35.80 -6.59 -7.01
CA ALA A 3 -34.94 -5.74 -7.86
C ALA A 3 -33.61 -5.33 -7.18
N ARG A 4 -33.60 -5.30 -5.84
CA ARG A 4 -32.42 -5.04 -5.01
C ARG A 4 -31.34 -6.11 -5.14
N GLU A 5 -31.72 -7.39 -5.11
CA GLU A 5 -30.79 -8.52 -5.25
C GLU A 5 -30.09 -8.49 -6.62
N ARG A 6 -30.86 -8.16 -7.66
CA ARG A 6 -30.36 -8.02 -9.02
C ARG A 6 -29.34 -6.89 -9.17
N LEU A 7 -29.61 -5.72 -8.59
CA LEU A 7 -28.65 -4.59 -8.61
C LEU A 7 -27.34 -4.96 -7.92
N ILE A 8 -27.41 -5.58 -6.74
CA ILE A 8 -26.22 -6.02 -5.99
C ILE A 8 -25.43 -7.05 -6.81
N ALA A 9 -26.11 -8.04 -7.39
CA ALA A 9 -25.46 -9.06 -8.19
C ALA A 9 -24.84 -8.50 -9.49
N LEU A 10 -25.51 -7.52 -10.12
CA LEU A 10 -24.99 -6.85 -11.31
C LEU A 10 -23.70 -6.07 -11.00
N VAL A 11 -23.68 -5.30 -9.91
CA VAL A 11 -22.48 -4.59 -9.44
C VAL A 11 -21.35 -5.57 -9.16
N LYS A 12 -21.62 -6.68 -8.47
CA LYS A 12 -20.62 -7.71 -8.22
C LYS A 12 -20.05 -8.28 -9.51
N ALA A 13 -20.92 -8.66 -10.45
CA ALA A 13 -20.50 -9.21 -11.73
C ALA A 13 -19.66 -8.22 -12.55
N LEU A 14 -20.04 -6.94 -12.58
CA LEU A 14 -19.26 -5.90 -13.26
C LEU A 14 -17.89 -5.71 -12.59
N ASN A 15 -17.83 -5.59 -11.27
CA ASN A 15 -16.56 -5.42 -10.56
C ASN A 15 -15.65 -6.65 -10.61
N GLU A 16 -16.20 -7.85 -10.69
CA GLU A 16 -15.43 -9.08 -10.70
C GLU A 16 -14.95 -9.44 -12.12
N TYR A 17 -15.84 -9.39 -13.12
CA TYR A 17 -15.56 -9.98 -14.43
C TYR A 17 -15.24 -8.98 -15.54
N THR A 18 -15.28 -7.68 -15.26
CA THR A 18 -15.09 -6.66 -16.30
C THR A 18 -13.99 -5.67 -15.98
N ASP A 19 -13.35 -5.19 -17.02
CA ASP A 19 -12.44 -4.06 -17.03
C ASP A 19 -12.53 -3.43 -18.43
N GLU A 20 -11.73 -2.39 -18.70
CA GLU A 20 -11.74 -1.67 -19.97
C GLU A 20 -11.50 -2.60 -21.18
N GLU A 21 -10.64 -3.60 -21.01
CA GLU A 21 -10.29 -4.56 -22.05
C GLU A 21 -11.30 -5.71 -22.16
N HIS A 22 -12.01 -6.01 -21.07
CA HIS A 22 -12.94 -7.13 -20.95
C HIS A 22 -14.39 -6.72 -20.60
N PRO A 23 -15.05 -5.87 -21.42
CA PRO A 23 -16.46 -5.52 -21.20
C PRO A 23 -17.39 -6.71 -21.46
N LEU A 24 -18.51 -6.76 -20.72
CA LEU A 24 -19.53 -7.80 -20.87
C LEU A 24 -20.83 -7.25 -21.47
N SER A 25 -21.33 -7.92 -22.50
CA SER A 25 -22.61 -7.57 -23.09
C SER A 25 -23.77 -7.82 -22.12
N ALA A 26 -24.89 -7.12 -22.30
CA ALA A 26 -26.09 -7.34 -21.50
C ALA A 26 -26.57 -8.81 -21.52
N GLY A 27 -26.37 -9.53 -22.63
CA GLY A 27 -26.67 -10.96 -22.72
C GLY A 27 -25.78 -11.81 -21.80
N LYS A 28 -24.46 -11.54 -21.77
CA LYS A 28 -23.53 -12.24 -20.86
C LYS A 28 -23.84 -11.92 -19.39
N LEU A 29 -24.16 -10.66 -19.09
CA LEU A 29 -24.58 -10.25 -17.75
C LEU A 29 -25.87 -10.97 -17.31
N CYS A 30 -26.86 -11.11 -18.19
CA CYS A 30 -28.04 -11.92 -17.89
C CYS A 30 -27.69 -13.38 -17.58
N ALA A 31 -26.76 -13.98 -18.33
CA ALA A 31 -26.34 -15.36 -18.11
C ALA A 31 -25.63 -15.53 -16.76
N ILE A 32 -24.76 -14.60 -16.38
CA ILE A 32 -24.09 -14.59 -15.06
C ILE A 32 -25.14 -14.46 -13.95
N LEU A 33 -26.07 -13.50 -14.06
CA LEU A 33 -27.15 -13.34 -13.07
C LEU A 33 -28.02 -14.61 -12.94
N ALA A 34 -28.30 -15.30 -14.04
CA ALA A 34 -29.07 -16.54 -14.04
C ALA A 34 -28.35 -17.68 -13.29
N GLN A 35 -27.01 -17.74 -13.32
CA GLN A 35 -26.23 -18.70 -12.53
C GLN A 35 -26.41 -18.51 -11.02
N HIS A 36 -26.77 -17.29 -10.59
CA HIS A 36 -27.14 -16.97 -9.22
C HIS A 36 -28.66 -17.05 -8.95
N GLY A 37 -29.43 -17.64 -9.87
CA GLY A 37 -30.89 -17.75 -9.76
C GLY A 37 -31.65 -16.44 -10.02
N ILE A 38 -30.97 -15.39 -10.53
CA ILE A 38 -31.56 -14.07 -10.75
C ILE A 38 -31.99 -13.93 -12.21
N ALA A 39 -33.30 -13.96 -12.44
CA ALA A 39 -33.87 -13.71 -13.77
C ALA A 39 -33.69 -12.23 -14.18
N ALA A 40 -33.05 -12.01 -15.33
CA ALA A 40 -32.83 -10.71 -15.93
C ALA A 40 -32.94 -10.78 -17.46
N ASN A 41 -33.31 -9.67 -18.09
CA ASN A 41 -33.29 -9.51 -19.54
C ASN A 41 -32.50 -8.25 -19.92
N ARG A 42 -32.20 -8.08 -21.22
CA ARG A 42 -31.38 -6.94 -21.67
C ARG A 42 -31.97 -5.60 -21.24
N ARG A 43 -33.30 -5.44 -21.31
CA ARG A 43 -34.00 -4.23 -20.90
C ARG A 43 -33.83 -3.93 -19.40
N SER A 44 -33.87 -4.95 -18.54
CA SER A 44 -33.60 -4.77 -17.11
C SER A 44 -32.14 -4.39 -16.86
N ILE A 45 -31.18 -4.99 -17.57
CA ILE A 45 -29.76 -4.60 -17.45
C ILE A 45 -29.56 -3.13 -17.81
N TYR A 46 -30.14 -2.66 -18.93
CA TYR A 46 -30.02 -1.26 -19.33
C TYR A 46 -30.61 -0.30 -18.28
N ALA A 47 -31.79 -0.64 -17.75
CA ALA A 47 -32.43 0.16 -16.71
C ALA A 47 -31.64 0.17 -15.40
N ASP A 48 -31.09 -0.98 -15.00
CA ASP A 48 -30.30 -1.12 -13.78
C ASP A 48 -28.95 -0.39 -13.89
N VAL A 49 -28.23 -0.51 -15.01
CA VAL A 49 -27.00 0.26 -15.26
C VAL A 49 -27.27 1.77 -15.23
N ALA A 50 -28.34 2.22 -15.86
CA ALA A 50 -28.73 3.64 -15.81
C ALA A 50 -29.12 4.10 -14.39
N ALA A 51 -29.72 3.23 -13.57
CA ALA A 51 -30.01 3.52 -12.18
C ALA A 51 -28.72 3.60 -11.33
N LEU A 52 -27.79 2.66 -11.53
CA LEU A 52 -26.49 2.64 -10.85
C LEU A 52 -25.67 3.90 -11.17
N ASN A 53 -25.58 4.28 -12.45
CA ASN A 53 -24.87 5.50 -12.86
C ASN A 53 -25.48 6.77 -12.25
N ARG A 54 -26.82 6.86 -12.17
CA ARG A 54 -27.49 7.98 -11.46
C ARG A 54 -27.20 8.03 -9.96
N MET A 55 -26.82 6.91 -9.36
CA MET A 55 -26.45 6.81 -7.95
C MET A 55 -24.94 6.99 -7.71
N GLY A 56 -24.17 7.31 -8.75
CA GLY A 56 -22.74 7.62 -8.65
C GLY A 56 -21.79 6.45 -8.93
N TRP A 57 -22.31 5.25 -9.23
CA TRP A 57 -21.46 4.18 -9.75
C TRP A 57 -20.94 4.57 -11.14
N LYS A 58 -19.68 4.28 -11.46
CA LYS A 58 -19.13 4.53 -12.79
C LYS A 58 -19.13 3.25 -13.61
N ILE A 59 -20.17 3.05 -14.41
CA ILE A 59 -20.26 1.95 -15.36
C ILE A 59 -20.23 2.52 -16.77
N GLU A 60 -19.19 2.16 -17.51
CA GLU A 60 -18.97 2.60 -18.88
C GLU A 60 -19.66 1.68 -19.87
N SER A 61 -20.11 2.25 -20.99
CA SER A 61 -20.76 1.52 -22.07
C SER A 61 -19.92 1.63 -23.35
N THR A 62 -19.62 0.46 -23.93
CA THR A 62 -18.86 0.32 -25.17
C THR A 62 -19.69 -0.46 -26.19
N THR A 63 -19.19 -0.54 -27.43
CA THR A 63 -19.77 -1.42 -28.46
C THR A 63 -19.76 -2.90 -28.07
N ARG A 64 -18.81 -3.32 -27.21
CA ARG A 64 -18.64 -4.71 -26.74
C ARG A 64 -19.49 -5.03 -25.50
N GLY A 65 -19.94 -4.02 -24.75
CA GLY A 65 -20.73 -4.19 -23.54
C GLY A 65 -20.44 -3.16 -22.46
N TYR A 66 -20.60 -3.57 -21.20
CA TYR A 66 -20.42 -2.72 -20.02
C TYR A 66 -19.21 -3.16 -19.22
N TYR A 67 -18.55 -2.20 -18.57
CA TYR A 67 -17.54 -2.49 -17.56
C TYR A 67 -17.59 -1.50 -16.39
N ALA A 68 -17.12 -1.95 -15.23
CA ALA A 68 -16.98 -1.10 -14.05
C ALA A 68 -15.70 -0.25 -14.16
N ASN A 69 -15.87 1.07 -14.13
CA ASN A 69 -14.81 2.08 -14.11
C ASN A 69 -14.76 2.83 -12.77
N ASP A 70 -15.22 2.17 -11.70
CA ASP A 70 -15.31 2.72 -10.35
C ASP A 70 -14.41 1.94 -9.38
N ARG A 71 -13.14 1.76 -9.78
CA ARG A 71 -12.15 1.04 -8.99
C ARG A 71 -11.29 2.03 -8.19
N PRO A 72 -10.82 1.65 -6.99
CA PRO A 72 -9.95 2.52 -6.20
C PRO A 72 -8.56 2.72 -6.82
N PHE A 73 -8.14 1.81 -7.69
CA PHE A 73 -6.86 1.85 -8.41
C PHE A 73 -7.09 1.44 -9.86
N THR A 74 -6.40 2.08 -10.80
CA THR A 74 -6.29 1.57 -12.16
C THR A 74 -5.49 0.26 -12.18
N ALA A 75 -5.50 -0.45 -13.30
CA ALA A 75 -4.68 -1.65 -13.45
C ALA A 75 -3.18 -1.29 -13.36
N GLU A 76 -2.78 -0.14 -13.91
CA GLU A 76 -1.41 0.39 -13.82
C GLU A 76 -1.02 0.67 -12.37
N ASP A 77 -1.87 1.36 -11.62
CA ASP A 77 -1.64 1.66 -10.20
C ASP A 77 -1.50 0.38 -9.39
N ALA A 78 -2.39 -0.60 -9.61
CA ALA A 78 -2.32 -1.89 -8.93
C ALA A 78 -1.01 -2.63 -9.22
N ARG A 79 -0.55 -2.64 -10.48
CA ARG A 79 0.74 -3.22 -10.86
C ARG A 79 1.91 -2.50 -10.19
N LEU A 80 1.91 -1.17 -10.18
CA LEU A 80 2.96 -0.38 -9.52
C LEU A 80 3.00 -0.62 -8.01
N ILE A 81 1.83 -0.70 -7.36
CA ILE A 81 1.76 -1.01 -5.93
C ILE A 81 2.32 -2.41 -5.66
N MET A 82 1.92 -3.43 -6.43
CA MET A 82 2.44 -4.79 -6.27
C MET A 82 3.97 -4.83 -6.45
N LEU A 83 4.49 -4.11 -7.44
CA LEU A 83 5.94 -3.98 -7.65
C LEU A 83 6.64 -3.31 -6.46
N ALA A 84 6.07 -2.23 -5.94
CA ALA A 84 6.62 -1.53 -4.77
C ALA A 84 6.62 -2.41 -3.52
N LEU A 85 5.60 -3.27 -3.35
CA LEU A 85 5.57 -4.26 -2.28
C LEU A 85 6.73 -5.23 -2.43
N ASP A 86 7.01 -5.72 -3.64
CA ASP A 86 8.12 -6.65 -3.94
C ASP A 86 9.51 -6.02 -3.73
N CYS A 87 9.66 -4.73 -4.03
CA CYS A 87 10.90 -3.98 -3.83
C CYS A 87 11.16 -3.49 -2.40
N ALA A 88 10.21 -3.63 -1.47
CA ALA A 88 10.37 -3.09 -0.11
C ALA A 88 11.27 -3.98 0.78
N PRO A 89 12.49 -3.57 1.13
CA PRO A 89 13.47 -4.43 1.83
C PRO A 89 13.12 -4.69 3.31
N PHE A 90 12.25 -3.87 3.90
CA PHE A 90 11.79 -3.98 5.28
C PHE A 90 10.49 -4.80 5.43
N MET A 91 9.92 -5.24 4.31
CA MET A 91 8.64 -5.95 4.29
C MET A 91 8.87 -7.47 4.23
N ASP A 92 8.28 -8.19 5.19
CA ASP A 92 8.27 -9.64 5.21
C ASP A 92 7.30 -10.22 4.17
N GLU A 93 7.54 -11.47 3.75
CA GLU A 93 6.75 -12.12 2.70
C GLU A 93 5.28 -12.30 3.09
N ALA A 94 4.98 -12.58 4.36
CA ALA A 94 3.60 -12.77 4.82
C ALA A 94 2.80 -11.46 4.69
N THR A 95 3.40 -10.33 5.06
CA THR A 95 2.83 -8.99 4.93
C THR A 95 2.71 -8.61 3.46
N ALA A 96 3.76 -8.82 2.65
CA ALA A 96 3.73 -8.55 1.22
C ALA A 96 2.61 -9.34 0.53
N GLN A 97 2.50 -10.64 0.80
CA GLN A 97 1.49 -11.50 0.21
C GLN A 97 0.06 -11.06 0.59
N ARG A 98 -0.17 -10.72 1.86
CA ARG A 98 -1.46 -10.20 2.32
C ARG A 98 -1.82 -8.89 1.62
N LEU A 99 -0.86 -7.99 1.44
CA LEU A 99 -1.08 -6.71 0.75
C LEU A 99 -1.32 -6.90 -0.76
N ARG A 100 -0.54 -7.77 -1.43
CA ARG A 100 -0.76 -8.14 -2.85
C ARG A 100 -2.17 -8.68 -3.06
N GLN A 101 -2.63 -9.59 -2.19
CA GLN A 101 -4.00 -10.09 -2.23
C GLN A 101 -5.04 -8.99 -2.02
N GLY A 102 -4.77 -8.03 -1.12
CA GLY A 102 -5.64 -6.87 -0.90
C GLY A 102 -5.77 -6.02 -2.15
N VAL A 103 -4.66 -5.72 -2.83
CA VAL A 103 -4.64 -4.96 -4.08
C VAL A 103 -5.34 -5.74 -5.20
N ALA A 104 -5.05 -7.04 -5.35
CA ALA A 104 -5.68 -7.89 -6.37
C ALA A 104 -7.21 -7.92 -6.24
N LYS A 105 -7.75 -7.93 -5.01
CA LYS A 105 -9.21 -7.88 -4.76
C LYS A 105 -9.89 -6.59 -5.24
N THR A 106 -9.13 -5.54 -5.53
CA THR A 106 -9.67 -4.29 -6.11
C THR A 106 -9.84 -4.36 -7.64
N GLN A 107 -9.27 -5.40 -8.27
CA GLN A 107 -9.19 -5.56 -9.71
C GLN A 107 -10.17 -6.63 -10.22
N SER A 108 -10.35 -6.72 -11.54
CA SER A 108 -11.12 -7.79 -12.16
C SER A 108 -10.34 -9.11 -12.08
N VAL A 109 -11.02 -10.24 -12.33
CA VAL A 109 -10.38 -11.55 -12.47
C VAL A 109 -9.44 -11.64 -13.66
N ASN A 110 -9.51 -10.69 -14.62
CA ASN A 110 -8.61 -10.64 -15.76
C ASN A 110 -7.33 -9.83 -15.45
N PHE A 111 -7.18 -9.34 -14.22
CA PHE A 111 -5.99 -8.60 -13.83
C PHE A 111 -4.76 -9.51 -13.79
N GLU A 112 -3.77 -9.15 -14.59
CA GLU A 112 -2.46 -9.79 -14.59
C GLU A 112 -1.52 -9.06 -13.64
N SER A 113 -1.05 -9.79 -12.63
CA SER A 113 0.01 -9.34 -11.73
C SER A 113 1.28 -9.01 -12.52
N PRO A 114 2.07 -8.00 -12.10
CA PRO A 114 3.39 -7.80 -12.69
C PRO A 114 4.25 -9.06 -12.51
N ALA A 115 5.24 -9.22 -13.39
CA ALA A 115 6.26 -10.24 -13.23
C ALA A 115 6.90 -10.11 -11.84
N GLY A 116 6.94 -11.20 -11.09
CA GLY A 116 7.45 -11.19 -9.72
C GLY A 116 8.93 -10.82 -9.68
N ILE A 117 9.31 -9.93 -8.77
CA ILE A 117 10.71 -9.69 -8.43
C ILE A 117 11.08 -10.67 -7.31
N GLU A 118 12.18 -11.40 -7.48
CA GLU A 118 12.68 -12.29 -6.44
C GLU A 118 13.17 -11.48 -5.23
N ARG A 119 12.55 -11.72 -4.08
CA ARG A 119 12.93 -11.07 -2.82
C ARG A 119 14.15 -11.77 -2.23
N THR A 120 15.34 -11.29 -2.58
CA THR A 120 16.62 -11.83 -2.09
C THR A 120 17.12 -11.20 -0.78
N TYR A 121 16.27 -10.45 -0.08
CA TYR A 121 16.69 -9.70 1.12
C TYR A 121 16.98 -10.64 2.32
N GLY A 122 18.27 -10.85 2.60
CA GLY A 122 18.76 -11.46 3.82
C GLY A 122 18.60 -10.52 5.02
N ALA A 123 18.08 -11.05 6.14
CA ALA A 123 17.81 -10.36 7.41
C ALA A 123 16.64 -9.34 7.42
N GLN A 124 15.46 -9.79 6.96
CA GLN A 124 14.19 -9.03 6.93
C GLN A 124 13.78 -8.40 8.28
N ASN A 125 14.28 -8.90 9.42
CA ASN A 125 13.89 -8.41 10.75
C ASN A 125 14.65 -7.16 11.22
N ARG A 126 15.91 -6.94 10.80
CA ARG A 126 16.72 -5.85 11.38
C ARG A 126 16.27 -4.48 10.88
N LEU A 127 16.17 -4.33 9.55
CA LEU A 127 15.80 -3.04 8.95
C LEU A 127 14.40 -2.61 9.41
N ARG A 128 13.45 -3.56 9.45
CA ARG A 128 12.09 -3.34 9.95
C ARG A 128 12.10 -2.84 11.40
N SER A 129 12.78 -3.56 12.29
CA SER A 129 12.88 -3.18 13.71
C SER A 129 13.56 -1.83 13.92
N ALA A 130 14.58 -1.52 13.10
CA ALA A 130 15.26 -0.23 13.13
C ALA A 130 14.32 0.92 12.73
N ILE A 131 13.58 0.76 11.62
CA ILE A 131 12.59 1.75 11.15
C ILE A 131 11.51 1.96 12.23
N GLU A 132 10.98 0.89 12.81
CA GLU A 132 9.94 0.97 13.85
C GLU A 132 10.44 1.69 15.10
N THR A 133 11.65 1.35 15.58
CA THR A 133 12.25 1.99 16.76
C THR A 133 12.53 3.48 16.51
N ILE A 134 13.07 3.82 15.33
CA ILE A 134 13.36 5.20 14.95
C ILE A 134 12.08 6.03 14.81
N THR A 135 11.07 5.52 14.12
CA THR A 135 9.78 6.22 13.93
C THR A 135 9.08 6.45 15.26
N LEU A 136 9.09 5.44 16.15
CA LEU A 136 8.57 5.59 17.51
C LEU A 136 9.30 6.69 18.29
N ALA A 137 10.63 6.77 18.18
CA ALA A 137 11.42 7.80 18.86
C ALA A 137 11.12 9.21 18.35
N ILE A 138 10.99 9.38 17.03
CA ILE A 138 10.62 10.66 16.41
C ILE A 138 9.23 11.09 16.88
N ASP A 139 8.24 10.20 16.83
CA ASP A 139 6.88 10.51 17.23
C ASP A 139 6.75 10.79 18.73
N ALA A 140 7.49 10.06 19.57
CA ALA A 140 7.55 10.28 21.01
C ALA A 140 8.49 11.42 21.43
N GLN A 141 9.18 12.06 20.47
CA GLN A 141 10.21 13.07 20.71
C GLN A 141 11.24 12.62 21.75
N LYS A 142 11.79 11.43 21.56
CA LYS A 142 12.77 10.79 22.44
C LYS A 142 14.13 10.66 21.77
N GLN A 143 15.16 10.70 22.59
CA GLN A 143 16.52 10.38 22.18
C GLN A 143 16.61 8.89 21.80
N LEU A 144 17.52 8.55 20.90
CA LEU A 144 17.92 7.18 20.60
C LEU A 144 19.35 6.94 21.03
N SER A 145 19.70 5.67 21.25
CA SER A 145 21.08 5.22 21.21
C SER A 145 21.29 4.08 20.24
N TYR A 146 22.49 3.97 19.69
CA TYR A 146 22.87 2.89 18.78
C TYR A 146 24.35 2.56 18.92
N VAL A 147 24.75 1.39 18.45
CA VAL A 147 26.15 0.97 18.30
C VAL A 147 26.60 1.29 16.86
N PRO A 148 27.65 2.09 16.65
CA PRO A 148 28.20 2.32 15.33
C PRO A 148 28.79 1.02 14.75
N ALA A 149 28.54 0.77 13.47
CA ALA A 149 29.07 -0.42 12.77
C ALA A 149 30.61 -0.53 12.87
N ALA A 150 31.31 0.61 12.88
CA ALA A 150 32.76 0.67 13.01
C ALA A 150 33.28 0.19 14.37
N CYS A 151 32.42 0.10 15.38
CA CYS A 151 32.78 -0.37 16.72
C CYS A 151 32.55 -1.87 16.92
N LEU A 152 31.95 -2.58 15.95
CA LEU A 152 31.69 -4.01 16.08
C LEU A 152 32.99 -4.80 15.97
N ASP A 153 33.26 -5.58 17.00
CA ASP A 153 34.40 -6.47 17.16
C ASP A 153 33.99 -7.68 18.01
N ASP A 154 34.92 -8.61 18.26
CA ASP A 154 34.64 -9.84 19.01
C ASP A 154 34.48 -9.64 20.54
N THR A 155 34.48 -8.40 21.03
CA THR A 155 34.44 -8.12 22.49
C THR A 155 33.03 -8.10 23.07
N ASP A 156 31.98 -8.09 22.23
CA ASP A 156 30.56 -8.00 22.60
C ASP A 156 30.17 -6.83 23.54
N ILE A 157 31.10 -5.88 23.77
CA ILE A 157 30.88 -4.69 24.61
C ILE A 157 31.23 -3.46 23.78
N TRP A 158 30.23 -2.97 23.05
CA TRP A 158 30.44 -1.84 22.14
C TRP A 158 29.92 -0.52 22.71
N PRO A 159 30.65 0.59 22.50
CA PRO A 159 30.19 1.91 22.89
C PRO A 159 28.88 2.27 22.15
N ARG A 160 28.06 3.08 22.82
CA ARG A 160 26.79 3.56 22.27
C ARG A 160 26.83 5.06 22.08
N GLU A 161 26.42 5.51 20.90
CA GLU A 161 26.18 6.92 20.64
C GLU A 161 24.75 7.28 20.93
N LYS A 162 24.54 8.48 21.51
CA LYS A 162 23.21 9.02 21.80
C LYS A 162 22.91 10.17 20.85
N ILE A 163 21.75 10.11 20.19
CA ILE A 163 21.38 11.03 19.13
C ILE A 163 19.92 11.47 19.26
N GLU A 164 19.61 12.66 18.75
CA GLU A 164 18.22 13.15 18.70
C GLU A 164 17.68 12.96 17.28
N PRO A 165 16.85 11.93 17.01
CA PRO A 165 16.40 11.61 15.65
C PRO A 165 15.44 12.68 15.12
N ILE A 166 15.62 13.16 13.88
CA ILE A 166 14.76 14.23 13.32
C ILE A 166 13.80 13.66 12.28
N CYS A 167 14.31 12.94 11.29
CA CYS A 167 13.50 12.31 10.25
C CYS A 167 14.25 11.16 9.58
N LEU A 168 13.49 10.17 9.12
CA LEU A 168 13.99 9.10 8.27
C LEU A 168 13.85 9.51 6.79
N ILE A 169 14.91 9.31 6.01
CA ILE A 169 14.99 9.63 4.58
C ILE A 169 15.21 8.32 3.84
N TYR A 170 14.52 8.13 2.71
CA TYR A 170 14.81 7.05 1.75
C TYR A 170 15.33 7.67 0.46
N ALA A 171 16.59 7.44 0.13
CA ALA A 171 17.26 8.01 -1.04
C ALA A 171 18.30 7.01 -1.55
N GLY A 172 18.48 6.90 -2.87
CA GLY A 172 19.50 6.02 -3.46
C GLY A 172 19.34 4.53 -3.16
N GLY A 173 18.15 4.07 -2.74
CA GLY A 173 17.89 2.68 -2.36
C GLY A 173 18.18 2.36 -0.90
N GLU A 174 18.64 3.33 -0.11
CA GLU A 174 19.00 3.17 1.31
C GLU A 174 18.18 4.08 2.23
N PHE A 175 18.06 3.66 3.48
CA PHE A 175 17.48 4.48 4.53
C PHE A 175 18.58 5.23 5.28
N VAL A 176 18.38 6.53 5.48
CA VAL A 176 19.30 7.43 6.18
C VAL A 176 18.54 8.17 7.28
N LEU A 177 19.07 8.14 8.50
CA LEU A 177 18.55 8.92 9.62
C LEU A 177 19.23 10.28 9.64
N ARG A 178 18.45 11.35 9.53
CA ARG A 178 18.91 12.69 9.87
C ARG A 178 18.71 12.91 11.37
N ALA A 179 19.77 13.22 12.10
CA ALA A 179 19.74 13.39 13.55
C ALA A 179 20.58 14.58 14.02
N ALA A 180 20.26 15.13 15.20
CA ALA A 180 21.14 16.06 15.88
C ALA A 180 22.15 15.29 16.74
N VAL A 181 23.43 15.61 16.56
CA VAL A 181 24.57 14.96 17.21
C VAL A 181 25.52 16.05 17.68
N ASN A 182 25.83 16.10 18.98
CA ASN A 182 26.79 17.04 19.58
C ASN A 182 26.60 18.52 19.17
N GLY A 183 25.35 18.96 18.98
CA GLY A 183 25.02 20.34 18.57
C GLY A 183 25.06 20.61 17.05
N GLY A 184 25.43 19.61 16.24
CA GLY A 184 25.35 19.62 14.79
C GLY A 184 24.24 18.72 14.23
N ILE A 185 24.16 18.63 12.90
CA ILE A 185 23.27 17.72 12.17
C ILE A 185 24.12 16.70 11.42
N ASP A 186 23.74 15.43 11.52
CA ASP A 186 24.37 14.33 10.81
C ASP A 186 23.34 13.49 10.02
N TYR A 187 23.84 12.76 9.02
CA TYR A 187 23.09 11.89 8.12
C TYR A 187 23.67 10.49 8.20
N ILE A 188 23.04 9.64 9.01
CA ILE A 188 23.59 8.33 9.40
C ILE A 188 22.85 7.24 8.62
N PRO A 189 23.52 6.49 7.72
CA PRO A 189 22.93 5.34 7.05
C PRO A 189 22.45 4.28 8.05
N LEU A 190 21.26 3.71 7.86
CA LEU A 190 20.69 2.73 8.80
C LEU A 190 21.50 1.43 8.87
N ASN A 191 22.20 1.07 7.79
CA ASN A 191 23.12 -0.07 7.79
C ASN A 191 24.33 0.14 8.73
N ALA A 192 24.70 1.40 9.01
CA ALA A 192 25.76 1.78 9.95
C ALA A 192 25.30 1.75 11.42
N MET A 193 24.00 1.54 11.69
CA MET A 193 23.42 1.59 13.03
C MET A 193 23.03 0.19 13.54
N PHE A 194 23.65 -0.28 14.62
CA PHE A 194 23.37 -1.57 15.26
C PHE A 194 22.73 -1.39 16.64
N ASP A 195 21.96 -2.39 17.09
CA ASP A 195 21.30 -2.42 18.41
C ASP A 195 20.64 -1.08 18.80
N ILE A 196 19.77 -0.54 17.92
CA ILE A 196 19.11 0.75 18.14
C ILE A 196 18.12 0.63 19.30
N LYS A 197 18.19 1.56 20.27
CA LYS A 197 17.34 1.58 21.47
C LYS A 197 16.73 2.96 21.70
N LEU A 198 15.49 2.95 22.15
CA LEU A 198 14.77 4.14 22.63
C LEU A 198 15.28 4.54 24.01
N GLU A 199 15.64 5.81 24.18
CA GLU A 199 16.10 6.37 25.45
C GLU A 199 14.96 7.08 26.20
N ARG A 200 15.11 7.20 27.52
CA ARG A 200 14.10 7.89 28.36
C ARG A 200 14.09 9.40 28.15
N ARG A 201 15.22 10.00 27.77
CA ARG A 201 15.40 11.45 27.61
C ARG A 201 14.53 11.98 26.47
N SER A 202 13.74 13.01 26.77
CA SER A 202 12.98 13.75 25.74
C SER A 202 13.86 14.75 25.02
N VAL A 203 13.54 15.02 23.76
CA VAL A 203 14.25 15.95 22.87
C VAL A 203 13.25 16.95 22.28
N LYS A 204 13.69 18.17 21.97
CA LYS A 204 12.84 19.17 21.30
C LYS A 204 13.27 19.26 19.84
N HIS A 205 12.46 18.72 18.94
CA HIS A 205 12.72 18.90 17.52
C HIS A 205 12.41 20.35 17.11
N PRO A 206 13.27 21.01 16.31
CA PRO A 206 12.83 22.16 15.54
C PRO A 206 11.69 21.68 14.66
N SER A 207 10.49 22.20 14.90
CA SER A 207 9.20 21.72 14.38
C SER A 207 9.31 21.08 12.99
N VAL A 208 9.26 19.75 12.94
CA VAL A 208 9.03 19.03 11.70
C VAL A 208 7.63 19.45 11.27
N ARG A 209 7.54 20.36 10.28
CA ARG A 209 6.26 20.75 9.70
C ARG A 209 5.60 19.48 9.16
N ARG A 210 4.69 18.88 9.93
CA ARG A 210 3.71 17.94 9.41
C ARG A 210 2.83 18.74 8.45
N LYS A 211 3.12 18.70 7.14
CA LYS A 211 2.07 18.96 6.17
C LYS A 211 1.10 17.80 6.33
N ALA A 212 0.10 17.98 7.19
CA ALA A 212 -1.09 17.15 7.15
C ALA A 212 -1.62 17.20 5.71
N ASN A 213 -2.01 16.05 5.18
CA ASN A 213 -2.75 15.94 3.93
C ASN A 213 -3.87 16.99 3.95
N ALA A 214 -3.71 18.05 3.16
CA ALA A 214 -4.82 18.91 2.84
C ALA A 214 -5.82 18.03 2.08
N PRO A 215 -7.11 17.98 2.46
CA PRO A 215 -8.08 17.33 1.62
C PRO A 215 -8.03 18.03 0.27
N HIS A 216 -7.80 17.25 -0.80
CA HIS A 216 -8.06 17.73 -2.16
C HIS A 216 -9.50 18.27 -2.15
N LYS A 217 -9.63 19.59 -2.27
CA LYS A 217 -10.94 20.20 -2.51
C LYS A 217 -11.41 19.67 -3.86
N SER A 218 -12.61 19.11 -3.82
CA SER A 218 -13.41 18.62 -4.94
C SER A 218 -13.57 19.65 -6.05
#